data_AF-A0A1F7SKE5-F1
#
_entry.id   AF-A0A1F7SKE5-F1
#
_cell.length_a   1.000
_cell.length_b   1.000
_cell.length_c   1.000
_cell.angle_alpha   90.00
_cell.angle_beta   90.00
_cell.angle_gamma   90.00
#
_symmetry.space_group_name_H-M   'P 1'
#
loop_
_entity.id
_entity.type
_entity.pdbx_description
1 polymer ?
#
loop_
_entity_poly.entity_id
_entity_poly.type
_entity_poly.pdbx_seq_one_letter_code
_entity_poly.pdbx_strand_id
1 'polypeptide(L)'
;MKQELKAHLLPLLIIFLITSLVWLIAKAPYYQFIFFFSGLILGAFLLDFDHLIYWLFLNPKTEEARLAAITLKHQDFRSLLKLLESTHKKHTNLIFHHFFFQITLALTSLFVFTSSDSVFVMAILMALNLHILVDEIVDYRSDKNHLRDWLFARETKQLPLKYLGLYITVFCILATFFFLILVQSQI
;
A
#
# COMPACT_ATOMS: atom_id res chain seq x y z
N MET A 1 10.72 -10.87 -2.16
CA MET A 1 10.99 -9.63 -2.94
C MET A 1 10.69 -9.71 -4.42
N LYS A 2 11.31 -10.55 -5.28
CA LYS A 2 10.97 -10.51 -6.74
C LYS A 2 9.49 -10.78 -7.03
N GLN A 3 8.84 -11.64 -6.25
CA GLN A 3 7.42 -11.96 -6.42
C GLN A 3 6.52 -10.89 -5.77
N GLU A 4 6.76 -10.47 -4.53
CA GLU A 4 6.01 -9.35 -3.92
C GLU A 4 6.16 -8.04 -4.69
N LEU A 5 7.38 -7.65 -5.05
CA LEU A 5 7.61 -6.44 -5.82
C LEU A 5 6.87 -6.51 -7.17
N LYS A 6 6.83 -7.68 -7.81
CA LYS A 6 6.02 -7.87 -9.01
C LYS A 6 4.52 -7.79 -8.71
N ALA A 7 4.06 -8.38 -7.60
CA ALA A 7 2.66 -8.38 -7.20
C ALA A 7 2.14 -6.95 -6.97
N HIS A 8 2.97 -6.07 -6.41
CA HIS A 8 2.63 -4.68 -6.15
C HIS A 8 2.86 -3.74 -7.35
N LEU A 9 3.99 -3.90 -8.06
CA LEU A 9 4.31 -3.02 -9.20
C LEU A 9 3.45 -3.30 -10.44
N LEU A 10 2.98 -4.54 -10.64
CA LEU A 10 2.20 -4.87 -11.84
C LEU A 10 0.83 -4.14 -11.86
N PRO A 11 0.01 -4.15 -10.80
CA PRO A 11 -1.21 -3.35 -10.73
C PRO A 11 -0.96 -1.85 -10.94
N LEU A 12 0.10 -1.30 -10.32
CA LEU A 12 0.47 0.10 -10.50
C LEU A 12 0.87 0.42 -11.94
N LEU A 13 1.62 -0.48 -12.60
CA LEU A 13 1.98 -0.33 -13.99
C LEU A 13 0.73 -0.35 -14.89
N ILE A 14 -0.23 -1.23 -14.62
CA ILE A 14 -1.50 -1.29 -15.37
C ILE A 14 -2.27 0.03 -15.21
N ILE A 15 -2.42 0.53 -13.97
CA ILE A 15 -3.06 1.82 -13.71
C ILE A 15 -2.32 2.96 -14.43
N PHE A 16 -0.99 2.95 -14.37
CA PHE A 16 -0.16 3.94 -15.03
C PHE A 16 -0.40 3.96 -16.54
N LEU A 17 -0.36 2.80 -17.19
CA LEU A 17 -0.51 2.68 -18.64
C LEU A 17 -1.91 3.08 -19.10
N ILE A 18 -2.97 2.60 -18.42
CA ILE A 18 -4.35 2.91 -18.80
C ILE A 18 -4.62 4.40 -18.63
N THR A 19 -4.29 4.97 -17.47
CA THR A 19 -4.53 6.40 -17.19
C THR A 19 -3.73 7.28 -18.15
N SER A 20 -2.45 6.95 -18.38
CA SER A 20 -1.60 7.71 -19.31
C SER A 20 -2.12 7.65 -20.74
N LEU A 21 -2.62 6.50 -21.20
CA LEU A 21 -3.19 6.38 -22.54
C LEU A 21 -4.44 7.27 -22.70
N VAL A 22 -5.34 7.26 -21.71
CA VAL A 22 -6.55 8.10 -21.73
C VAL A 22 -6.18 9.58 -21.73
N TRP A 23 -5.25 9.98 -20.86
CA TRP A 23 -4.78 11.37 -20.78
C TRP A 23 -4.04 11.84 -22.03
N LEU A 24 -3.31 10.95 -22.70
CA LEU A 24 -2.66 11.26 -23.97
C LEU A 24 -3.70 11.58 -25.05
N ILE A 25 -4.79 10.81 -25.11
CA ILE A 25 -5.91 11.05 -26.03
C ILE A 25 -6.64 12.37 -25.67
N ALA A 26 -6.83 12.63 -24.37
CA ALA A 26 -7.41 13.87 -23.86
C ALA A 26 -6.49 15.10 -23.97
N LYS A 27 -5.24 14.94 -24.43
CA LYS A 27 -4.23 16.00 -24.54
C LYS A 27 -3.88 16.65 -23.19
N ALA A 28 -3.84 15.85 -22.13
CA ALA A 28 -3.42 16.31 -20.81
C ALA A 28 -2.00 16.93 -20.85
N PRO A 29 -1.71 17.93 -20.02
CA PRO A 29 -0.38 18.53 -19.96
C PRO A 29 0.71 17.52 -19.58
N TYR A 30 1.87 17.60 -20.24
CA TYR A 30 2.96 16.61 -20.08
C TYR A 30 3.48 16.48 -18.63
N TYR A 31 3.45 17.57 -17.84
CA TYR A 31 3.93 17.54 -16.45
C TYR A 31 3.04 16.69 -15.54
N GLN A 32 1.76 16.50 -15.89
CA GLN A 32 0.86 15.65 -15.10
C GLN A 32 1.29 14.18 -15.13
N PHE A 33 1.89 13.72 -16.22
CA PHE A 33 2.45 12.37 -16.31
C PHE A 33 3.63 12.18 -15.36
N ILE A 34 4.45 13.22 -15.18
CA ILE A 34 5.59 13.21 -14.25
C ILE A 34 5.07 13.17 -12.81
N PHE A 35 4.09 14.01 -12.46
CA PHE A 35 3.44 13.99 -11.15
C PHE A 35 2.74 12.67 -10.86
N PHE A 36 2.04 12.12 -11.85
CA PHE A 36 1.39 10.83 -11.72
C PHE A 36 2.39 9.71 -11.47
N PHE A 37 3.44 9.61 -12.30
CA PHE A 37 4.48 8.59 -12.16
C PHE A 37 5.22 8.69 -10.82
N SER A 38 5.65 9.90 -10.45
CA SER A 38 6.36 10.12 -9.19
C SER A 38 5.49 9.85 -7.96
N GLY A 39 4.20 10.22 -8.01
CA GLY A 39 3.27 9.92 -6.93
C GLY A 39 3.01 8.43 -6.77
N LEU A 40 2.83 7.68 -7.87
CA LEU A 40 2.70 6.23 -7.82
C LEU A 40 3.94 5.56 -7.23
N ILE A 41 5.14 5.96 -7.65
CA ILE A 41 6.40 5.43 -7.10
C ILE A 41 6.51 5.71 -5.61
N LEU A 42 6.29 6.97 -5.21
CA LEU A 42 6.43 7.36 -3.81
C LEU A 42 5.43 6.59 -2.93
N GLY A 43 4.18 6.49 -3.35
CA GLY A 43 3.16 5.73 -2.62
C GLY A 43 3.47 4.24 -2.55
N ALA A 44 4.05 3.65 -3.60
CA ALA A 44 4.38 2.22 -3.63
C ALA A 44 5.34 1.79 -2.51
N PHE A 45 6.30 2.65 -2.15
CA PHE A 45 7.33 2.37 -1.15
C PHE A 45 7.00 2.91 0.25
N LEU A 46 5.99 3.78 0.39
CA LEU A 46 5.71 4.44 1.66
C LEU A 46 5.26 3.43 2.73
N LEU A 47 4.52 2.38 2.33
CA LEU A 47 4.02 1.37 3.26
C LEU A 47 5.12 0.41 3.73
N ASP A 48 6.16 0.19 2.92
CA ASP A 48 7.32 -0.61 3.35
C ASP A 48 8.00 0.00 4.58
N PHE A 49 7.85 1.32 4.79
CA PHE A 49 8.36 2.01 5.99
C PHE A 49 7.73 1.50 7.29
N ASP A 50 6.53 0.90 7.23
CA ASP A 50 5.85 0.31 8.39
C ASP A 50 6.68 -0.81 9.03
N HIS A 51 7.41 -1.59 8.22
CA HIS A 51 8.32 -2.61 8.73
C HIS A 51 9.54 -2.00 9.44
N LEU A 52 9.99 -0.82 9.00
CA LEU A 52 11.01 -0.07 9.70
C LEU A 52 10.51 0.42 11.07
N ILE A 53 9.28 0.92 11.12
CA ILE A 53 8.62 1.29 12.38
C ILE A 53 8.49 0.07 13.29
N TYR A 54 8.12 -1.08 12.73
CA TYR A 54 8.00 -2.33 13.48
C TYR A 54 9.30 -2.72 14.18
N TRP A 55 10.42 -2.73 13.46
CA TRP A 55 11.71 -3.06 14.06
C TRP A 55 12.18 -2.02 15.08
N LEU A 56 12.06 -0.74 14.77
CA LEU A 56 12.71 0.31 15.58
C LEU A 56 11.87 0.71 16.80
N PHE A 57 10.55 0.59 16.74
CA PHE A 57 9.65 1.13 17.76
C PHE A 57 8.70 0.09 18.35
N LEU A 58 8.10 -0.79 17.54
CA LEU A 58 7.05 -1.68 18.02
C LEU A 58 7.62 -2.94 18.68
N ASN A 59 8.65 -3.55 18.08
CA ASN A 59 9.28 -4.77 18.55
C ASN A 59 10.82 -4.69 18.56
N PRO A 60 11.42 -3.71 19.27
CA PRO A 60 12.87 -3.45 19.21
C PRO A 60 13.75 -4.53 19.86
N LYS A 61 13.15 -5.48 20.58
CA LYS A 61 13.86 -6.52 21.33
C LYS A 61 14.10 -7.80 20.53
N THR A 62 13.56 -7.90 19.32
CA THR A 62 13.74 -9.08 18.47
C THR A 62 15.13 -9.09 17.84
N GLU A 63 15.61 -10.28 17.46
CA GLU A 63 16.91 -10.41 16.79
C GLU A 63 16.91 -9.67 15.44
N GLU A 64 15.80 -9.75 14.70
CA GLU A 64 15.60 -9.01 13.45
C GLU A 64 15.68 -7.49 13.66
N ALA A 65 15.09 -6.96 14.73
CA ALA A 65 15.19 -5.52 15.04
C ALA A 65 16.63 -5.10 15.34
N ARG A 66 17.38 -5.95 16.06
CA ARG A 66 18.81 -5.71 16.32
C ARG A 66 19.62 -5.70 15.03
N LEU A 67 19.37 -6.64 14.12
CA LEU A 67 20.03 -6.70 12.80
C LEU A 67 19.66 -5.50 11.92
N ALA A 68 18.38 -5.07 11.94
CA ALA A 68 17.91 -3.88 11.26
C ALA A 68 18.60 -2.62 11.78
N ALA A 69 18.73 -2.46 13.10
CA ALA A 69 19.42 -1.32 13.71
C ALA A 69 20.91 -1.25 13.34
N ILE A 70 21.60 -2.41 13.32
CA ILE A 70 23.00 -2.49 12.90
C ILE A 70 23.15 -2.13 11.43
N THR A 71 22.36 -2.74 10.54
CA THR A 71 22.43 -2.47 9.09
C THR A 71 22.11 -1.02 8.76
N LEU A 72 21.12 -0.42 9.43
CA LEU A 72 20.78 0.99 9.28
C LEU A 72 21.93 1.91 9.74
N LYS A 73 22.55 1.60 10.89
CA LYS A 73 23.72 2.34 11.40
C LYS A 73 24.90 2.32 10.42
N HIS A 74 25.08 1.20 9.71
CA HIS A 74 26.14 1.04 8.71
C HIS A 74 25.71 1.46 7.29
N GLN A 75 24.51 2.00 7.11
CA GLN A 75 23.94 2.37 5.80
C GLN A 75 23.95 1.22 4.78
N ASP A 76 23.91 -0.03 5.24
CA ASP A 76 23.85 -1.21 4.39
C ASP A 76 22.41 -1.51 3.98
N PHE A 77 21.88 -0.68 3.07
CA PHE A 77 20.53 -0.80 2.56
C PHE A 77 20.28 -2.13 1.84
N ARG A 78 21.32 -2.74 1.26
CA ARG A 78 21.18 -4.02 0.56
C ARG A 78 20.89 -5.14 1.55
N SER A 79 21.58 -5.16 2.68
CA SER A 79 21.32 -6.14 3.75
C SER A 79 19.99 -5.85 4.45
N LEU A 80 19.61 -4.58 4.60
CA LEU A 80 18.30 -4.20 5.15
C LEU A 80 17.14 -4.71 4.26
N LEU A 81 17.25 -4.57 2.93
CA LEU A 81 16.25 -5.10 1.99
C LEU A 81 16.16 -6.64 2.03
N LYS A 82 17.29 -7.33 2.18
CA LYS A 82 17.29 -8.79 2.36
C LYS A 82 16.64 -9.21 3.67
N LEU A 83 16.92 -8.47 4.75
CA LEU A 83 16.29 -8.71 6.05
C LEU A 83 14.78 -8.55 5.93
N LEU A 84 14.31 -7.45 5.33
CA LEU A 84 12.90 -7.19 5.05
C LEU A 84 12.27 -8.34 4.26
N GLU A 85 12.89 -8.76 3.16
CA GLU A 85 12.41 -9.87 2.35
C GLU A 85 12.20 -11.15 3.18
N SER A 86 13.12 -11.45 4.11
CA SER A 86 13.07 -12.67 4.92
C SER A 86 12.13 -12.62 6.13
N THR A 87 11.75 -11.44 6.61
CA THR A 87 10.98 -11.31 7.86
C THR A 87 9.61 -10.64 7.68
N HIS A 88 9.34 -9.97 6.55
CA HIS A 88 8.13 -9.14 6.40
C HIS A 88 6.82 -9.89 6.72
N LYS A 89 6.67 -11.16 6.29
CA LYS A 89 5.48 -12.00 6.58
C LYS A 89 5.28 -12.34 8.05
N LYS A 90 6.30 -12.14 8.89
CA LYS A 90 6.21 -12.38 10.33
C LYS A 90 5.69 -11.15 11.09
N HIS A 91 5.67 -9.99 10.45
CA HIS A 91 5.25 -8.75 11.09
C HIS A 91 3.72 -8.63 11.00
N THR A 92 3.02 -9.04 12.05
CA THR A 92 1.55 -8.93 12.10
C THR A 92 1.07 -7.62 12.70
N ASN A 93 1.86 -6.96 13.54
CA ASN A 93 1.43 -5.75 14.27
C ASN A 93 1.83 -4.42 13.57
N LEU A 94 1.61 -4.35 12.26
CA LEU A 94 1.96 -3.21 11.40
C LEU A 94 0.91 -2.08 11.51
N ILE A 95 1.33 -0.80 11.54
CA ILE A 95 0.44 0.35 11.77
C ILE A 95 -0.43 0.64 10.54
N PHE A 96 0.19 0.72 9.37
CA PHE A 96 -0.48 1.06 8.12
C PHE A 96 -1.32 -0.10 7.56
N HIS A 97 -1.00 -1.31 7.98
CA HIS A 97 -1.78 -2.49 7.64
C HIS A 97 -2.99 -2.66 8.59
N HIS A 98 -3.04 -1.96 9.72
CA HIS A 98 -4.18 -2.08 10.63
C HIS A 98 -5.48 -1.52 10.03
N PHE A 99 -6.62 -2.19 10.25
CA PHE A 99 -7.91 -1.80 9.66
C PHE A 99 -8.30 -0.34 9.94
N PHE A 100 -7.96 0.19 11.12
CA PHE A 100 -8.23 1.58 11.48
C PHE A 100 -7.48 2.57 10.59
N PHE A 101 -6.22 2.28 10.26
CA PHE A 101 -5.47 3.10 9.32
C PHE A 101 -6.10 3.02 7.94
N GLN A 102 -6.49 1.84 7.49
CA GLN A 102 -7.09 1.67 6.17
C GLN A 102 -8.41 2.45 6.02
N ILE A 103 -9.27 2.44 7.05
CA ILE A 103 -10.50 3.26 7.06
C ILE A 103 -10.13 4.74 6.97
N THR A 104 -9.15 5.18 7.75
CA THR A 104 -8.68 6.58 7.74
C THR A 104 -8.11 6.97 6.37
N LEU A 105 -7.31 6.08 5.76
CA LEU A 105 -6.75 6.23 4.42
C LEU A 105 -7.87 6.32 3.38
N ALA A 106 -8.87 5.43 3.44
CA ALA A 106 -10.00 5.44 2.51
C ALA A 106 -10.84 6.72 2.62
N LEU A 107 -11.11 7.20 3.83
CA LEU A 107 -11.84 8.47 4.05
C LEU A 107 -11.02 9.68 3.56
N THR A 108 -9.72 9.70 3.86
CA THR A 108 -8.80 10.75 3.37
C THR A 108 -8.72 10.73 1.84
N SER A 109 -8.66 9.53 1.25
CA SER A 109 -8.67 9.34 -0.19
C SER A 109 -9.98 9.87 -0.78
N LEU A 110 -11.13 9.45 -0.25
CA LEU A 110 -12.42 9.92 -0.71
C LEU A 110 -12.50 11.46 -0.68
N PHE A 111 -12.05 12.08 0.40
CA PHE A 111 -11.98 13.55 0.49
C PHE A 111 -11.08 14.14 -0.59
N VAL A 112 -9.83 13.70 -0.70
CA VAL A 112 -8.87 14.26 -1.67
C VAL A 112 -9.32 14.05 -3.11
N PHE A 113 -9.79 12.86 -3.46
CA PHE A 113 -10.27 12.53 -4.81
C PHE A 113 -11.48 13.37 -5.21
N THR A 114 -12.30 13.83 -4.27
CA THR A 114 -13.50 14.62 -4.56
C THR A 114 -13.33 16.13 -4.37
N SER A 115 -12.21 16.59 -3.78
CA SER A 115 -12.02 18.00 -3.41
C SER A 115 -10.71 18.64 -3.87
N SER A 116 -9.82 17.87 -4.49
CA SER A 116 -8.51 18.35 -4.96
C SER A 116 -8.33 18.04 -6.45
N ASP A 117 -7.51 18.83 -7.13
CA ASP A 117 -7.07 18.57 -8.51
C ASP A 117 -5.61 18.08 -8.58
N SER A 118 -5.00 17.80 -7.42
CA SER A 118 -3.59 17.40 -7.36
C SER A 118 -3.40 15.94 -7.75
N VAL A 119 -3.05 15.72 -9.03
CA VAL A 119 -2.68 14.41 -9.60
C VAL A 119 -1.62 13.70 -8.76
N PHE A 120 -0.59 14.42 -8.29
CA PHE A 120 0.48 13.85 -7.49
C PHE A 120 -0.05 13.20 -6.20
N VAL A 121 -0.89 13.93 -5.45
CA VAL A 121 -1.44 13.44 -4.18
C VAL A 121 -2.44 12.30 -4.43
N MET A 122 -3.29 12.43 -5.45
CA MET A 122 -4.20 11.34 -5.86
C MET A 122 -3.42 10.07 -6.23
N ALA A 123 -2.31 10.20 -6.93
CA ALA A 123 -1.45 9.08 -7.32
C ALA A 123 -0.83 8.37 -6.11
N ILE A 124 -0.33 9.14 -5.12
CA ILE A 124 0.16 8.57 -3.86
C ILE A 124 -0.95 7.77 -3.19
N LEU A 125 -2.13 8.38 -3.00
CA LEU A 125 -3.25 7.73 -2.31
C LEU A 125 -3.74 6.49 -3.06
N MET A 126 -3.80 6.54 -4.40
CA MET A 126 -4.08 5.37 -5.22
C MET A 126 -3.08 4.24 -4.96
N ALA A 127 -1.78 4.55 -4.97
CA ALA A 127 -0.74 3.55 -4.76
C ALA A 127 -0.79 2.94 -3.35
N LEU A 128 -1.06 3.74 -2.31
CA LEU A 128 -1.23 3.24 -0.94
C LEU A 128 -2.43 2.29 -0.82
N ASN A 129 -3.60 2.70 -1.31
CA ASN A 129 -4.80 1.86 -1.26
C ASN A 129 -4.59 0.57 -2.03
N LEU A 130 -3.96 0.64 -3.20
CA LEU A 130 -3.73 -0.53 -4.05
C LEU A 130 -2.70 -1.49 -3.44
N HIS A 131 -1.63 -0.98 -2.84
CA HIS A 131 -0.63 -1.81 -2.18
C HIS A 131 -1.26 -2.66 -1.08
N ILE A 132 -1.98 -2.01 -0.15
CA ILE A 132 -2.71 -2.70 0.93
C ILE A 132 -3.70 -3.71 0.34
N LEU A 133 -4.49 -3.31 -0.65
CA LEU A 133 -5.50 -4.19 -1.25
C LEU A 133 -4.87 -5.43 -1.92
N VAL A 134 -3.68 -5.30 -2.51
CA VAL A 134 -2.96 -6.43 -3.10
C VAL A 134 -2.55 -7.42 -2.01
N ASP A 135 -1.96 -6.94 -0.91
CA ASP A 135 -1.61 -7.79 0.23
C ASP A 135 -2.84 -8.51 0.80
N GLU A 136 -3.96 -7.80 0.96
CA GLU A 136 -5.22 -8.39 1.43
C GLU A 136 -5.74 -9.48 0.50
N ILE A 137 -5.70 -9.26 -0.81
CA ILE A 137 -6.16 -10.24 -1.79
C ILE A 137 -5.25 -11.47 -1.79
N VAL A 138 -3.94 -11.28 -1.67
CA VAL A 138 -2.95 -12.36 -1.62
C VAL A 138 -3.15 -13.19 -0.36
N ASP A 139 -3.26 -12.57 0.81
CA ASP A 139 -3.44 -13.27 2.07
C ASP A 139 -4.85 -13.87 2.20
N TYR A 140 -5.90 -13.21 1.70
CA TYR A 140 -7.24 -13.80 1.66
C TYR A 140 -7.30 -15.11 0.87
N ARG A 141 -6.49 -15.21 -0.19
CA ARG A 141 -6.42 -16.41 -1.03
C ARG A 141 -5.50 -17.49 -0.46
N SER A 142 -4.42 -17.09 0.22
CA SER A 142 -3.40 -18.01 0.71
C SER A 142 -3.62 -18.43 2.18
N ASP A 143 -3.85 -17.47 3.09
CA ASP A 143 -4.14 -17.71 4.50
C ASP A 143 -5.04 -16.60 5.10
N LYS A 144 -6.34 -16.89 5.21
CA LYS A 144 -7.32 -15.96 5.77
C LYS A 144 -7.11 -15.68 7.26
N ASN A 145 -6.47 -16.59 8.01
CA ASN A 145 -6.17 -16.33 9.42
C ASN A 145 -5.04 -15.31 9.52
N HIS A 146 -3.99 -15.48 8.73
CA HIS A 146 -2.89 -14.51 8.67
C HIS A 146 -3.40 -13.10 8.35
N LEU A 147 -4.27 -12.98 7.33
CA LEU A 147 -4.93 -11.71 6.99
C LEU A 147 -5.64 -11.07 8.20
N ARG A 148 -6.48 -11.86 8.89
CA ARG A 148 -7.22 -11.39 10.05
C ARG A 148 -6.28 -10.97 11.18
N ASP A 149 -5.21 -11.73 11.39
CA ASP A 149 -4.27 -11.52 12.48
C ASP A 149 -3.53 -10.19 12.33
N TRP A 150 -3.14 -9.79 11.11
CA TRP A 150 -2.50 -8.48 10.91
C TRP A 150 -3.50 -7.32 10.81
N LEU A 151 -4.66 -7.51 10.18
CA LEU A 151 -5.70 -6.47 10.09
C LEU A 151 -6.16 -6.00 11.47
N PHE A 152 -6.28 -6.93 12.41
CA PHE A 152 -6.85 -6.71 13.75
C PHE A 152 -5.82 -6.97 14.86
N ALA A 153 -4.52 -6.88 14.58
CA ALA A 153 -3.44 -7.19 15.53
C ALA A 153 -3.52 -6.42 16.85
N ARG A 154 -4.18 -5.26 16.86
CA ARG A 154 -4.31 -4.36 18.01
C ARG A 154 -5.69 -4.37 18.66
N GLU A 155 -6.60 -5.21 18.15
CA GLU A 155 -7.97 -5.28 18.64
C GLU A 155 -8.20 -6.50 19.53
N THR A 156 -8.97 -6.28 20.59
CA THR A 156 -9.40 -7.37 21.49
C THR A 156 -10.41 -8.31 20.81
N LYS A 157 -11.11 -7.82 19.79
CA LYS A 157 -12.09 -8.59 19.01
C LYS A 157 -11.71 -8.56 17.54
N GLN A 158 -11.43 -9.74 16.99
CA GLN A 158 -11.14 -9.89 15.57
C GLN A 158 -12.42 -10.13 14.76
N LEU A 159 -12.45 -9.64 13.53
CA LEU A 159 -13.56 -9.87 12.61
C LEU A 159 -13.66 -11.37 12.24
N PRO A 160 -14.85 -11.98 12.29
CA PRO A 160 -15.01 -13.37 11.84
C PRO A 160 -14.61 -13.56 10.37
N LEU A 161 -13.94 -14.67 10.05
CA LEU A 161 -13.37 -14.95 8.72
C LEU A 161 -14.39 -14.83 7.57
N LYS A 162 -15.66 -15.14 7.84
CA LYS A 162 -16.76 -15.05 6.86
C LYS A 162 -16.99 -13.62 6.34
N TYR A 163 -16.60 -12.59 7.09
CA TYR A 163 -16.78 -11.19 6.71
C TYR A 163 -15.56 -10.58 6.02
N LEU A 164 -14.40 -11.25 5.99
CA LEU A 164 -13.21 -10.74 5.31
C LEU A 164 -13.43 -10.58 3.80
N GLY A 165 -14.24 -11.44 3.18
CA GLY A 165 -14.59 -11.30 1.76
C GLY A 165 -15.39 -10.03 1.48
N LEU A 166 -16.32 -9.68 2.38
CA LEU A 166 -17.09 -8.44 2.27
C LEU A 166 -16.18 -7.23 2.46
N TYR A 167 -15.28 -7.27 3.45
CA TYR A 167 -14.29 -6.23 3.70
C TYR A 167 -13.48 -5.90 2.43
N ILE A 168 -12.83 -6.91 1.84
CA ILE A 168 -12.02 -6.73 0.62
C ILE A 168 -12.87 -6.25 -0.54
N THR A 169 -14.11 -6.75 -0.67
CA THR A 169 -15.02 -6.31 -1.76
C THR A 169 -15.31 -4.81 -1.67
N VAL A 170 -15.55 -4.28 -0.46
CA VAL A 170 -15.76 -2.84 -0.25
C VAL A 170 -14.52 -2.05 -0.66
N PHE A 171 -13.32 -2.46 -0.25
CA PHE A 171 -12.08 -1.78 -0.64
C PHE A 171 -11.77 -1.90 -2.15
N CYS A 172 -12.11 -3.02 -2.80
CA CYS A 172 -12.06 -3.16 -4.26
C CYS A 172 -12.97 -2.14 -4.97
N ILE A 173 -14.20 -1.96 -4.47
CA ILE A 173 -15.15 -0.98 -5.02
C ILE A 173 -14.60 0.43 -4.85
N LEU A 174 -14.09 0.76 -3.66
CA LEU A 174 -13.49 2.07 -3.38
C LEU A 174 -12.26 2.34 -4.25
N ALA A 175 -11.35 1.39 -4.38
CA ALA A 175 -10.17 1.51 -5.23
C ALA A 175 -10.56 1.70 -6.70
N THR A 176 -11.57 0.98 -7.18
CA THR A 176 -12.11 1.17 -8.53
C THR A 176 -12.72 2.57 -8.70
N PHE A 177 -13.47 3.04 -7.72
CA PHE A 177 -14.05 4.38 -7.73
C PHE A 177 -12.95 5.47 -7.78
N PHE A 178 -11.92 5.36 -6.93
CA PHE A 178 -10.76 6.28 -6.96
C PHE A 178 -10.03 6.23 -8.29
N PHE A 179 -9.92 5.04 -8.91
CA PHE A 179 -9.27 4.88 -10.21
C PHE A 179 -10.03 5.60 -11.32
N LEU A 180 -11.36 5.49 -11.32
CA LEU A 180 -12.20 6.18 -12.29
C LEU A 180 -12.08 7.70 -12.17
N ILE A 181 -12.08 8.24 -10.94
CA ILE A 181 -11.87 9.67 -10.70
C ILE A 181 -10.48 10.09 -11.17
N LEU A 182 -9.44 9.30 -10.84
CA LEU A 182 -8.07 9.59 -11.27
C LEU A 182 -8.01 9.74 -12.79
N VAL A 183 -8.56 8.78 -13.52
CA VAL A 183 -8.58 8.79 -14.99
C VAL A 183 -9.34 10.01 -15.52
N GLN A 184 -10.45 10.40 -14.88
CA GLN A 184 -11.25 11.56 -15.29
C GLN A 184 -10.61 12.92 -14.96
N SER A 185 -9.65 12.97 -14.04
CA SER A 185 -9.12 14.26 -13.52
C SER A 185 -8.45 15.16 -14.58
N GLN A 186 -8.07 14.64 -15.75
CA GLN A 186 -7.43 15.40 -16.85
C GLN A 186 -8.18 15.28 -18.18
N ILE A 187 -9.47 14.91 -18.14
CA ILE A 187 -10.38 14.88 -19.29
C ILE A 187 -11.28 16.11 -19.24
#